data_AF-A0A1I1ISJ7-F1
#
_entry.id   AF-A0A1I1ISJ7-F1
#
_cell.length_a   1.000
_cell.length_b   1.000
_cell.length_c   1.000
_cell.angle_alpha   90.00
_cell.angle_beta   90.00
_cell.angle_gamma   90.00
#
_symmetry.space_group_name_H-M   'P 1'
#
loop_
_entity.id
_entity.type
_entity.pdbx_description
1 polymer ?
#
loop_
_entity_poly.entity_id
_entity_poly.type
_entity_poly.pdbx_seq_one_letter_code
_entity_poly.pdbx_strand_id
1 'polypeptide(L)'
;MAQHGLQLLCGGKNGVMEAACKGHAAGGGLPIGLLPDEEWQAANPYVAIPIATGIGPARNAIIARSCLVLVAIGGGVGTLSEMALGLQFKRLVLALADAPVVDGVPRLDSTEAALARIADRILWNL
;
A
#
# COMPACT_ATOMS: atom_id res chain seq x y z
N MET A 1 -7.58 -9.36 0.71
CA MET A 1 -6.21 -9.52 1.27
C MET A 1 -6.22 -10.30 2.59
N ALA A 2 -6.76 -9.75 3.68
CA ALA A 2 -6.72 -10.38 5.01
C ALA A 2 -7.27 -11.82 5.04
N GLN A 3 -8.44 -12.06 4.44
CA GLN A 3 -9.06 -13.40 4.32
C GLN A 3 -8.21 -14.41 3.52
N HIS A 4 -7.22 -13.95 2.77
CA HIS A 4 -6.29 -14.80 2.02
C HIS A 4 -4.92 -14.91 2.71
N GLY A 5 -4.79 -14.50 3.97
CA GLY A 5 -3.53 -14.53 4.73
C GLY A 5 -2.48 -13.54 4.24
N LEU A 6 -2.84 -12.60 3.36
CA LEU A 6 -1.93 -11.57 2.86
C LEU A 6 -1.91 -10.38 3.81
N GLN A 7 -0.70 -9.90 4.15
CA GLN A 7 -0.48 -8.75 5.02
C GLN A 7 -0.65 -7.41 4.27
N LEU A 8 -1.17 -6.38 4.96
CA LEU A 8 -1.23 -4.99 4.48
C LEU A 8 -0.19 -4.12 5.20
N LEU A 9 0.60 -3.38 4.42
CA LEU A 9 1.49 -2.30 4.85
C LEU A 9 1.10 -1.03 4.10
N CYS A 10 0.95 0.08 4.80
CA CYS A 10 0.71 1.39 4.20
C CYS A 10 1.31 2.52 5.04
N GLY A 11 1.07 3.76 4.63
CA GLY A 11 1.51 4.93 5.36
C GLY A 11 0.70 5.29 6.62
N GLY A 12 -0.36 4.57 6.93
CA GLY A 12 -1.08 4.67 8.21
C GLY A 12 -1.80 6.00 8.51
N LYS A 13 -1.95 6.90 7.53
CA LYS A 13 -2.73 8.15 7.69
C LYS A 13 -4.18 7.96 7.23
N ASN A 14 -4.95 9.05 7.18
CA ASN A 14 -6.38 9.06 6.85
C ASN A 14 -6.64 8.81 5.36
N GLY A 15 -7.92 8.77 4.97
CA GLY A 15 -8.35 8.66 3.57
C GLY A 15 -8.24 7.24 3.03
N VAL A 16 -7.61 7.05 1.88
CA VAL A 16 -7.47 5.74 1.22
C VAL A 16 -6.80 4.71 2.15
N MET A 17 -5.74 5.10 2.85
CA MET A 17 -5.02 4.22 3.76
C MET A 17 -5.90 3.81 4.94
N GLU A 18 -6.71 4.71 5.48
CA GLU A 18 -7.67 4.42 6.55
C GLU A 18 -8.74 3.43 6.09
N ALA A 19 -9.31 3.63 4.89
CA ALA A 19 -10.26 2.70 4.30
C ALA A 19 -9.65 1.30 4.08
N ALA A 20 -8.40 1.23 3.59
CA ALA A 20 -7.68 -0.02 3.41
C ALA A 20 -7.39 -0.73 4.74
N CYS A 21 -6.92 0.00 5.76
CA CYS A 21 -6.72 -0.52 7.11
C CYS A 21 -8.03 -1.04 7.71
N LYS A 22 -9.12 -0.27 7.60
CA LYS A 22 -10.45 -0.68 8.08
C LYS A 22 -10.92 -1.98 7.45
N GLY A 23 -10.86 -2.09 6.12
CA GLY A 23 -11.27 -3.29 5.40
C GLY A 23 -10.40 -4.51 5.74
N HIS A 24 -9.10 -4.30 5.88
CA HIS A 24 -8.17 -5.35 6.24
C HIS A 24 -8.36 -5.85 7.69
N ALA A 25 -8.56 -4.94 8.64
CA ALA A 25 -8.89 -5.27 10.03
C ALA A 25 -10.24 -6.00 10.14
N ALA A 26 -11.27 -5.54 9.42
CA ALA A 26 -12.58 -6.20 9.38
C ALA A 26 -12.51 -7.64 8.81
N GLY A 27 -11.53 -7.91 7.96
CA GLY A 27 -11.23 -9.26 7.46
C GLY A 27 -10.38 -10.11 8.41
N GLY A 28 -10.12 -9.66 9.64
CA GLY A 28 -9.31 -10.35 10.65
C GLY A 28 -7.80 -10.15 10.52
N GLY A 29 -7.35 -9.24 9.63
CA GLY A 29 -5.93 -8.92 9.47
C GLY A 29 -5.43 -7.88 10.47
N LEU A 30 -4.11 -7.66 10.50
CA LEU A 30 -3.45 -6.70 11.39
C LEU A 30 -2.69 -5.63 10.57
N PRO A 31 -3.34 -4.55 10.12
CA PRO A 31 -2.71 -3.56 9.24
C PRO A 31 -1.48 -2.92 9.87
N ILE A 32 -0.38 -2.84 9.12
CA ILE A 32 0.85 -2.15 9.52
C ILE A 32 0.84 -0.74 8.93
N GLY A 33 1.04 0.26 9.79
CA GLY A 33 1.12 1.66 9.41
C GLY A 33 2.52 2.21 9.68
N LEU A 34 3.27 2.47 8.62
CA LEU A 34 4.59 3.10 8.71
C LEU A 34 4.39 4.61 8.67
N LEU A 35 4.41 5.33 9.79
CA LEU A 35 4.00 6.75 9.87
C LEU A 35 5.15 7.71 9.54
N PRO A 36 4.89 8.88 8.94
CA PRO A 36 5.92 9.90 8.76
C PRO A 36 6.20 10.66 10.08
N ASP A 37 5.25 10.64 11.01
CA ASP A 37 5.27 11.33 12.30
C ASP A 37 6.22 10.65 13.30
N GLU A 38 6.59 11.37 14.36
CA GLU A 38 7.46 10.90 15.45
C GLU A 38 6.72 10.06 16.50
N GLU A 39 5.38 10.16 16.56
CA GLU A 39 4.55 9.50 17.56
C GLU A 39 3.51 8.57 16.92
N TRP A 40 3.28 7.41 17.55
CA TRP A 40 2.48 6.32 16.98
C TRP A 40 0.98 6.61 16.98
N GLN A 41 0.52 7.49 17.87
CA GLN A 41 -0.87 7.93 18.01
C GLN A 41 -1.35 8.73 16.80
N ALA A 42 -0.43 9.17 15.94
CA ALA A 42 -0.75 9.85 14.69
C ALA A 42 -1.30 8.89 13.60
N ALA A 43 -1.34 7.58 13.87
CA ALA A 43 -1.96 6.58 13.00
C ALA A 43 -3.48 6.74 12.94
N ASN A 44 -4.08 6.32 11.82
CA ASN A 44 -5.53 6.17 11.75
C ASN A 44 -6.02 5.05 12.70
N PRO A 45 -7.30 5.08 13.14
CA PRO A 45 -7.81 4.17 14.17
C PRO A 45 -7.79 2.68 13.83
N TYR A 46 -7.58 2.31 12.56
CA TYR A 46 -7.62 0.93 12.08
C TYR A 46 -6.22 0.33 11.86
N VAL A 47 -5.15 1.11 12.08
CA VAL A 47 -3.80 0.56 12.12
C VAL A 47 -3.64 -0.28 13.38
N ALA A 48 -3.32 -1.56 13.23
CA ALA A 48 -3.07 -2.45 14.36
C ALA A 48 -1.62 -2.35 14.85
N ILE A 49 -0.68 -2.14 13.94
CA ILE A 49 0.75 -2.06 14.23
C ILE A 49 1.29 -0.72 13.70
N PRO A 50 1.25 0.34 14.51
CA PRO A 50 1.81 1.63 14.13
C PRO A 50 3.33 1.66 14.36
N ILE A 51 4.06 2.14 13.37
CA ILE A 51 5.52 2.35 13.43
C ILE A 51 5.77 3.83 13.17
N ALA A 52 6.01 4.58 14.24
CA ALA A 52 6.36 6.00 14.15
C ALA A 52 7.82 6.14 13.69
N THR A 53 8.03 6.59 12.46
CA THR A 53 9.39 6.60 11.90
C THR A 53 10.13 7.92 12.10
N GLY A 54 9.43 9.05 12.22
CA GLY A 54 10.05 10.38 12.30
C GLY A 54 10.86 10.81 11.07
N ILE A 55 10.88 10.03 9.98
CA ILE A 55 11.70 10.34 8.78
C ILE A 55 10.91 10.99 7.64
N GLY A 56 9.69 11.44 7.91
CA GLY A 56 8.87 12.15 6.93
C GLY A 56 8.66 11.35 5.63
N PRO A 57 8.69 11.99 4.45
CA PRO A 57 8.47 11.31 3.16
C PRO A 57 9.49 10.21 2.83
N ALA A 58 10.66 10.15 3.48
CA ALA A 58 11.67 9.13 3.21
C ALA A 58 11.13 7.70 3.46
N ARG A 59 10.16 7.55 4.37
CA ARG A 59 9.49 6.28 4.67
C ARG A 59 8.75 5.68 3.47
N ASN A 60 8.40 6.48 2.46
CA ASN A 60 7.76 6.00 1.23
C ASN A 60 8.64 4.99 0.49
N ALA A 61 9.97 5.15 0.54
CA ALA A 61 10.89 4.17 -0.04
C ALA A 61 10.83 2.83 0.70
N ILE A 62 10.65 2.84 2.02
CA ILE A 62 10.51 1.62 2.83
C ILE A 62 9.20 0.93 2.48
N ILE A 63 8.08 1.66 2.38
CA ILE A 63 6.79 1.12 1.94
C ILE A 63 6.92 0.45 0.57
N ALA A 64 7.48 1.18 -0.40
CA ALA A 64 7.65 0.66 -1.75
C ALA A 64 8.60 -0.55 -1.81
N ARG A 65 9.63 -0.60 -0.96
CA ARG A 65 10.56 -1.73 -0.88
C ARG A 65 9.95 -2.97 -0.23
N SER A 66 9.09 -2.80 0.76
CA SER A 66 8.65 -3.88 1.66
C SER A 66 7.50 -4.73 1.13
N CYS A 67 7.12 -4.59 -0.14
CA CYS A 67 5.99 -5.31 -0.73
C CYS A 67 6.40 -6.19 -1.92
N LEU A 68 5.60 -7.22 -2.20
CA LEU A 68 5.65 -7.96 -3.46
C LEU A 68 4.88 -7.22 -4.58
N VAL A 69 3.76 -6.60 -4.19
CA VAL A 69 2.86 -5.81 -5.02
C VAL A 69 2.57 -4.49 -4.31
N LEU A 70 2.70 -3.38 -5.05
CA LEU A 70 2.31 -2.04 -4.63
C LEU A 70 1.02 -1.69 -5.36
N VAL A 71 -0.05 -1.41 -4.60
CA VAL A 71 -1.34 -0.97 -5.16
C VAL A 71 -1.51 0.52 -4.87
N ALA A 72 -1.39 1.34 -5.90
CA ALA A 72 -1.61 2.78 -5.83
C ALA A 72 -3.09 3.08 -6.03
N ILE A 73 -3.70 3.75 -5.05
CA ILE A 73 -5.10 4.15 -5.04
C ILE A 73 -5.14 5.60 -4.57
N GLY A 74 -5.84 6.49 -5.27
CA GLY A 74 -5.82 7.91 -4.96
C GLY A 74 -4.68 8.68 -5.63
N GLY A 75 -4.92 9.94 -5.98
CA GLY A 75 -3.90 10.84 -6.52
C GLY A 75 -2.89 11.37 -5.49
N GLY A 76 -1.96 12.21 -5.97
CA GLY A 76 -1.05 13.00 -5.14
C GLY A 76 0.44 12.68 -5.35
N VAL A 77 1.29 13.63 -4.96
CA VAL A 77 2.76 13.53 -5.11
C VAL A 77 3.37 12.39 -4.28
N GLY A 78 2.78 12.06 -3.13
CA GLY A 78 3.18 10.92 -2.31
C GLY A 78 2.93 9.59 -3.01
N THR A 79 1.75 9.42 -3.62
CA THR A 79 1.43 8.21 -4.40
C THR A 79 2.35 8.09 -5.60
N LEU A 80 2.59 9.17 -6.34
CA LEU A 80 3.50 9.17 -7.49
C LEU A 80 4.93 8.76 -7.10
N SER A 81 5.44 9.24 -5.96
CA SER A 81 6.79 8.89 -5.50
C SER A 81 6.89 7.41 -5.10
N GLU A 82 5.88 6.87 -4.41
CA GLU A 82 5.82 5.44 -4.09
C GLU A 82 5.74 4.56 -5.35
N MET A 83 4.97 4.96 -6.36
CA MET A 83 4.91 4.26 -7.64
C MET A 83 6.27 4.23 -8.35
N ALA A 84 6.94 5.38 -8.45
CA ALA A 84 8.26 5.48 -9.07
C ALA A 84 9.31 4.62 -8.35
N LEU A 85 9.34 4.68 -7.02
CA LEU A 85 10.22 3.84 -6.18
C LEU A 85 9.89 2.35 -6.33
N GLY A 86 8.61 2.00 -6.37
CA GLY A 86 8.16 0.62 -6.59
C GLY A 86 8.67 0.05 -7.91
N LEU A 87 8.59 0.82 -9.00
CA LEU A 87 9.16 0.45 -10.29
C LEU A 87 10.68 0.31 -10.22
N GLN A 88 11.38 1.25 -9.59
CA GLN A 88 12.83 1.20 -9.40
C GLN A 88 13.26 -0.06 -8.62
N PHE A 89 12.44 -0.50 -7.65
CA PHE A 89 12.65 -1.73 -6.87
C PHE A 89 12.09 -2.99 -7.54
N LYS A 90 11.64 -2.91 -8.79
CA LYS A 90 11.09 -4.02 -9.58
C LYS A 90 9.88 -4.69 -8.92
N ARG A 91 9.07 -3.93 -8.19
CA ARG A 91 7.79 -4.41 -7.63
C ARG A 91 6.72 -4.43 -8.72
N LEU A 92 5.71 -5.30 -8.56
CA LEU A 92 4.50 -5.15 -9.36
C LEU A 92 3.79 -3.90 -8.86
N VAL A 93 3.72 -2.86 -9.67
CA VAL A 93 2.94 -1.67 -9.35
C VAL A 93 1.62 -1.75 -10.11
N LEU A 94 0.51 -1.57 -9.41
CA LEU A 94 -0.84 -1.55 -9.96
C LEU A 94 -1.51 -0.22 -9.61
N ALA A 95 -2.26 0.37 -10.54
CA ALA A 95 -3.01 1.59 -10.31
C ALA A 95 -4.51 1.32 -10.30
N LEU A 96 -5.23 1.99 -9.40
CA LEU A 96 -6.70 1.99 -9.32
C LEU A 96 -7.22 3.43 -9.22
N ALA A 97 -8.51 3.61 -9.49
CA ALA A 97 -9.23 4.88 -9.35
C ALA A 97 -8.52 6.05 -10.05
N ASP A 98 -8.17 7.10 -9.32
CA ASP A 98 -7.54 8.36 -9.75
C ASP A 98 -6.01 8.38 -9.51
N ALA A 99 -5.36 7.24 -9.26
CA ALA A 99 -3.91 7.17 -9.12
C ALA A 99 -3.18 7.79 -10.34
N PRO A 100 -1.98 8.37 -10.20
CA PRO A 100 -1.26 8.97 -11.32
C PRO A 100 -0.99 8.00 -12.48
N VAL A 101 -0.87 8.52 -13.70
CA VAL A 101 -0.44 7.73 -14.86
C VAL A 101 1.08 7.63 -14.86
N VAL A 102 1.60 6.41 -14.89
CA VAL A 102 3.03 6.12 -14.92
C VAL A 102 3.28 5.01 -15.95
N ASP A 103 4.26 5.20 -16.82
CA ASP A 103 4.59 4.22 -17.86
C ASP A 103 4.94 2.85 -17.26
N GLY A 104 4.37 1.81 -17.86
CA GLY A 104 4.54 0.42 -17.40
C GLY A 104 3.67 0.03 -16.21
N VAL A 105 2.87 0.94 -15.65
CA VAL A 105 1.90 0.64 -14.58
C VAL A 105 0.50 0.43 -15.17
N PRO A 106 -0.06 -0.78 -15.11
CA PRO A 106 -1.43 -1.00 -15.56
C PRO A 106 -2.43 -0.31 -14.61
N ARG A 107 -3.39 0.43 -15.19
CA ARG A 107 -4.59 0.85 -14.48
C ARG A 107 -5.64 -0.25 -14.55
N LEU A 108 -6.17 -0.61 -13.40
CA LEU A 108 -7.24 -1.58 -13.23
C LEU A 108 -8.54 -0.83 -12.88
N ASP A 109 -9.67 -1.45 -13.17
CA ASP A 109 -11.02 -0.90 -12.98
C ASP A 109 -11.71 -1.38 -11.70
N SER A 110 -11.17 -2.41 -11.06
CA SER A 110 -11.84 -3.15 -9.99
C SER A 110 -10.86 -3.77 -9.00
N THR A 111 -11.36 -4.00 -7.78
CA THR A 111 -10.62 -4.72 -6.73
C THR A 111 -10.38 -6.18 -7.11
N GLU A 112 -11.29 -6.78 -7.87
CA GLU A 112 -11.23 -8.15 -8.36
C GLU A 112 -10.07 -8.31 -9.36
N ALA A 113 -9.94 -7.38 -10.31
CA ALA A 113 -8.80 -7.36 -11.23
C ALA A 113 -7.47 -7.19 -10.49
N ALA A 114 -7.43 -6.34 -9.45
CA ALA A 114 -6.22 -6.18 -8.64
C ALA A 114 -5.86 -7.46 -7.87
N LEU A 115 -6.85 -8.14 -7.28
CA LEU A 115 -6.64 -9.41 -6.59
C LEU A 115 -6.15 -10.50 -7.54
N ALA A 116 -6.67 -10.60 -8.76
CA ALA A 116 -6.19 -11.55 -9.76
C ALA A 116 -4.70 -11.33 -10.09
N ARG A 117 -4.29 -10.07 -10.31
CA ARG A 117 -2.87 -9.73 -10.58
C ARG A 117 -1.96 -10.00 -9.38
N ILE A 118 -2.47 -9.82 -8.16
CA ILE A 118 -1.74 -10.16 -6.92
C ILE A 118 -1.57 -11.68 -6.82
N ALA A 119 -2.63 -12.45 -7.09
CA ALA A 119 -2.58 -13.91 -7.07
C ALA A 119 -1.57 -14.44 -8.10
N ASP A 120 -1.62 -13.95 -9.34
CA ASP A 120 -0.64 -14.29 -10.37
C ASP A 120 0.79 -13.99 -9.88
N ARG A 121 1.02 -12.79 -9.34
CA ARG A 121 2.36 -12.43 -8.84
C ARG A 121 2.83 -13.38 -7.73
N ILE A 122 1.96 -13.85 -6.86
CA ILE A 122 2.35 -14.77 -5.78
C ILE A 122 2.66 -16.16 -6.35
N LEU A 123 1.79 -16.68 -7.22
CA LEU A 123 1.91 -18.03 -7.78
C LEU A 123 3.13 -18.19 -8.70
N TRP A 124 3.55 -17.13 -9.40
CA TRP A 124 4.68 -17.16 -10.32
C TRP A 124 6.02 -16.70 -9.70
N ASN A 125 6.05 -16.29 -8.42
CA ASN A 125 7.28 -15.94 -7.69
C ASN A 125 7.66 -16.96 -6.59
N LEU A 126 6.93 -18.07 -6.50
CA LEU A 126 7.31 -19.26 -5.73
C LEU A 126 7.97 -20.27 -6.68
#